data_AF-A0A8T2FZ43-F1
#
_entry.id   AF-A0A8T2FZ43-F1
#
_cell.length_a   1.000
_cell.length_b   1.000
_cell.length_c   1.000
_cell.angle_alpha   90.00
_cell.angle_beta   90.00
_cell.angle_gamma   90.00
#
_symmetry.space_group_name_H-M   'P 1'
#
loop_
_entity.id
_entity.type
_entity.pdbx_description
1 polymer ?
#
loop_
_entity_poly.entity_id
_entity_poly.type
_entity_poly.pdbx_seq_one_letter_code
_entity_poly.pdbx_strand_id
1 'polypeptide(L)'
;MESLIVLINTIQRACTVVGDHGGDSNALSSLWEALPSVAVVGGQSSGKSSVLESIVGRDFLPRGSGIVTRRPLVLQLHKTENGTEDYAEFLHLTNKKFTNFSLVRKEIEDETDRITGKNKQISSIPIHLSIFSPNVVNLTLIDLPGLTKVAIEGQPETIVEDIESMVRSYVEKPNCLILAISPANQDIATSDAMKLAKEVDPMGDRTFGVLTKLDLMDKGTNALDVINGRSYKLKYPWVGIVNRSQADINKNVDMMVARRKEREYFETSPDYGHLATRMGSEYLAKLLSKLLESVIRSRIPSILSLINNNIEELERELDQLGRPIAIDAGAQLYTILGMCRAFEKIFKEHLDGGRPGGARIYGIFDYNLPTAIKKLPFDRHLSLQSVKRIVSESDGYQPHLIAPELGYRRLIEGSLNHFRGPAEASVNAIHFILKELVRKAIAETEELKRFPSLQIELVAAANSSLEKFREESMKSVLRLVDMESSYLTVDFFRKLHVESQNMSLSSPTATIDQYGDGHFRKIASNVAAYIKMVAETLVNTIPKAVIHCQVRQAKLSLLNYFYTQISQSQGKQLGQLLDENPALMERRMQCAKRLELYKKARDEIDAAVWVR
;
A
#
# COMPACT_ATOMS: atom_id res chain seq x y z
N MET A 1 -17.99 -21.15 -28.97
CA MET A 1 -18.73 -19.85 -29.09
C MET A 1 -19.67 -19.59 -27.91
N GLU A 2 -20.42 -20.57 -27.40
CA GLU A 2 -21.11 -20.49 -26.07
C GLU A 2 -20.17 -20.13 -24.89
N SER A 3 -18.85 -20.21 -25.11
CA SER A 3 -17.75 -19.94 -24.19
C SER A 3 -17.61 -18.50 -23.68
N LEU A 4 -18.00 -17.46 -24.45
CA LEU A 4 -17.70 -16.07 -24.07
C LEU A 4 -18.56 -15.56 -22.91
N ILE A 5 -19.83 -15.95 -22.85
CA ILE A 5 -20.72 -15.58 -21.74
C ILE A 5 -20.34 -16.36 -20.48
N VAL A 6 -19.95 -17.63 -20.63
CA VAL A 6 -19.43 -18.46 -19.52
C VAL A 6 -18.14 -17.85 -18.95
N LEU A 7 -17.24 -17.37 -19.82
CA LEU A 7 -16.03 -16.66 -19.43
C LEU A 7 -16.35 -15.40 -18.62
N ILE A 8 -17.23 -14.52 -19.13
CA ILE A 8 -17.63 -13.32 -18.38
C ILE A 8 -18.23 -13.68 -17.03
N ASN A 9 -19.06 -14.71 -16.97
CA ASN A 9 -19.67 -15.16 -15.71
C ASN A 9 -18.62 -15.66 -14.71
N THR A 10 -17.58 -16.33 -15.21
CA THR A 10 -16.44 -16.79 -14.40
C THR A 10 -15.65 -15.62 -13.83
N ILE A 11 -15.32 -14.63 -14.67
CA ILE A 11 -14.62 -13.40 -14.27
C ILE A 11 -15.46 -12.62 -13.24
N GLN A 12 -16.76 -12.46 -13.52
CA GLN A 12 -17.72 -11.84 -12.61
C GLN A 12 -17.68 -12.50 -11.22
N ARG A 13 -17.83 -13.83 -11.15
CA ARG A 13 -17.77 -14.56 -9.87
C ARG A 13 -16.42 -14.36 -9.16
N ALA A 14 -15.32 -14.39 -9.90
CA ALA A 14 -13.98 -14.17 -9.36
C ALA A 14 -13.85 -12.76 -8.74
N CYS A 15 -14.32 -11.71 -9.40
CA CYS A 15 -14.35 -10.34 -8.86
C CYS A 15 -15.19 -10.26 -7.58
N THR A 16 -16.38 -10.88 -7.58
CA THR A 16 -17.27 -10.88 -6.41
C THR A 16 -16.63 -11.54 -5.19
N VAL A 17 -15.89 -12.64 -5.36
CA VAL A 17 -15.21 -13.35 -4.24
C VAL A 17 -14.08 -12.51 -3.61
N VAL A 18 -13.55 -11.52 -4.33
CA VAL A 18 -12.47 -10.64 -3.87
C VAL A 18 -12.98 -9.42 -3.12
N GLY A 19 -14.30 -9.26 -3.01
CA GLY A 19 -14.92 -8.06 -2.46
C GLY A 19 -15.04 -6.92 -3.47
N ASP A 20 -14.79 -7.19 -4.76
CA ASP A 20 -14.93 -6.22 -5.83
C ASP A 20 -16.39 -6.14 -6.31
N HIS A 21 -17.26 -5.61 -5.44
CA HIS A 21 -18.71 -5.57 -5.65
C HIS A 21 -19.20 -4.36 -6.44
N GLY A 22 -18.31 -3.57 -7.06
CA GLY A 22 -18.67 -2.41 -7.89
C GLY A 22 -19.49 -1.34 -7.15
N GLY A 23 -19.28 -1.23 -5.83
CA GLY A 23 -19.98 -0.32 -4.92
C GLY A 23 -19.07 0.38 -3.89
N ASP A 24 -17.78 0.08 -3.84
CA ASP A 24 -16.81 0.79 -2.99
C ASP A 24 -16.20 1.95 -3.77
N SER A 25 -16.51 3.18 -3.33
CA SER A 25 -16.16 4.44 -3.97
C SER A 25 -14.66 4.82 -3.92
N ASN A 26 -13.75 3.90 -3.60
CA ASN A 26 -12.36 4.27 -3.27
C ASN A 26 -11.21 3.39 -3.81
N ALA A 27 -11.42 2.44 -4.72
CA ALA A 27 -10.27 1.77 -5.33
C ALA A 27 -10.57 1.15 -6.70
N LEU A 28 -10.03 1.78 -7.76
CA LEU A 28 -9.91 1.29 -9.14
C LEU A 28 -11.26 0.96 -9.82
N SER A 29 -11.36 1.27 -11.12
CA SER A 29 -12.51 0.82 -11.92
C SER A 29 -12.56 -0.71 -11.84
N SER A 30 -13.52 -1.22 -11.08
CA SER A 30 -13.65 -2.64 -10.81
C SER A 30 -13.76 -3.39 -12.14
N LEU A 31 -13.04 -4.49 -12.30
CA LEU A 31 -13.17 -5.33 -13.49
C LEU A 31 -14.65 -5.75 -13.67
N TRP A 32 -15.38 -5.87 -12.57
CA TRP A 32 -16.83 -6.06 -12.54
C TRP A 32 -17.61 -4.99 -13.32
N GLU A 33 -17.30 -3.70 -13.15
CA GLU A 33 -17.95 -2.59 -13.87
C GLU A 33 -17.66 -2.56 -15.37
N ALA A 34 -16.50 -3.10 -15.77
CA ALA A 34 -16.12 -3.17 -17.18
C ALA A 34 -16.86 -4.29 -17.94
N LEU A 35 -17.45 -5.26 -17.24
CA LEU A 35 -18.10 -6.42 -17.85
C LEU A 35 -19.53 -6.09 -18.33
N PRO A 36 -19.90 -6.43 -19.58
CA PRO A 36 -21.25 -6.24 -20.07
C PRO A 36 -22.30 -7.02 -19.27
N SER A 37 -23.38 -6.34 -18.92
CA SER A 37 -24.51 -6.91 -18.16
C SER A 37 -25.84 -6.43 -18.72
N VAL A 38 -26.93 -7.15 -18.44
CA VAL A 38 -28.29 -6.73 -18.78
C VAL A 38 -29.04 -6.38 -17.49
N ALA A 39 -29.34 -5.10 -17.26
CA ALA A 39 -30.15 -4.67 -16.12
C ALA A 39 -31.63 -4.60 -16.48
N VAL A 40 -32.47 -5.21 -15.65
CA VAL A 40 -33.92 -5.23 -15.83
C VAL A 40 -34.55 -4.09 -15.04
N VAL A 41 -35.17 -3.15 -15.75
CA VAL A 41 -35.77 -1.93 -15.19
C VAL A 41 -37.26 -1.91 -15.49
N GLY A 42 -38.06 -1.52 -14.51
CA GLY A 42 -39.50 -1.51 -14.64
C GLY A 42 -40.18 -1.04 -13.37
N GLY A 43 -41.30 -0.33 -13.51
CA GLY A 43 -42.14 0.05 -12.37
C GLY A 43 -42.59 -1.16 -11.54
N GLN A 44 -43.08 -0.92 -10.34
CA GLN A 44 -43.73 -1.97 -9.55
C GLN A 44 -44.88 -2.59 -10.35
N SER A 45 -45.02 -3.92 -10.31
CA SER A 45 -46.08 -4.66 -11.02
C SER A 45 -46.08 -4.57 -12.56
N SER A 46 -44.99 -4.07 -13.17
CA SER A 46 -44.76 -4.09 -14.64
C SER A 46 -44.54 -5.50 -15.21
N GLY A 47 -44.35 -6.51 -14.35
CA GLY A 47 -44.14 -7.90 -14.76
C GLY A 47 -42.67 -8.32 -14.90
N LYS A 48 -41.70 -7.57 -14.33
CA LYS A 48 -40.27 -7.92 -14.35
C LYS A 48 -39.99 -9.37 -13.94
N SER A 49 -40.43 -9.76 -12.74
CA SER A 49 -40.22 -11.11 -12.21
C SER A 49 -40.87 -12.17 -13.11
N SER A 50 -42.06 -11.89 -13.65
CA SER A 50 -42.72 -12.78 -14.61
C SER A 50 -41.93 -12.94 -15.90
N VAL A 51 -41.35 -11.86 -16.45
CA VAL A 51 -40.49 -11.94 -17.65
C VAL A 51 -39.25 -12.78 -17.37
N LEU A 52 -38.60 -12.57 -16.23
CA LEU A 52 -37.43 -13.35 -15.82
C LEU A 52 -37.76 -14.85 -15.66
N GLU A 53 -38.84 -15.17 -14.97
CA GLU A 53 -39.29 -16.57 -14.81
C GLU A 53 -39.69 -17.19 -16.16
N SER A 54 -40.33 -16.43 -17.05
CA SER A 54 -40.66 -16.89 -18.41
C SER A 54 -39.42 -17.14 -19.26
N ILE A 55 -38.35 -16.34 -19.11
CA ILE A 55 -37.05 -16.58 -19.76
C ILE A 55 -36.38 -17.85 -19.22
N VAL A 56 -36.42 -18.07 -17.90
CA VAL A 56 -35.81 -19.25 -17.27
C VAL A 56 -36.62 -20.52 -17.50
N GLY A 57 -37.94 -20.43 -17.51
CA GLY A 57 -38.83 -21.59 -17.60
C GLY A 57 -39.22 -22.18 -16.25
N ARG A 58 -38.90 -21.51 -15.13
CA ARG A 58 -39.13 -22.01 -13.77
C ARG A 58 -39.62 -20.88 -12.85
N ASP A 59 -40.36 -21.28 -11.82
CA ASP A 59 -40.83 -20.43 -10.73
C ASP A 59 -39.80 -20.39 -9.61
N PHE A 60 -39.08 -19.29 -9.46
CA PHE A 60 -37.99 -19.17 -8.48
C PHE A 60 -37.90 -17.79 -7.83
N LEU A 61 -38.58 -16.77 -8.36
CA LEU A 61 -38.57 -15.46 -7.76
C LEU A 61 -39.65 -15.37 -6.67
N PRO A 62 -39.40 -14.61 -5.59
CA PRO A 62 -40.43 -14.30 -4.59
C PRO A 62 -41.64 -13.63 -5.24
N ARG A 63 -42.82 -13.79 -4.63
CA ARG A 63 -44.06 -13.13 -5.07
C ARG A 63 -44.76 -12.53 -3.86
N GLY A 64 -45.23 -11.29 -3.97
CA GLY A 64 -45.95 -10.63 -2.89
C GLY A 64 -46.45 -9.23 -3.25
N SER A 65 -47.21 -8.64 -2.34
CA SER A 65 -47.62 -7.23 -2.42
C SER A 65 -46.51 -6.33 -1.87
N GLY A 66 -46.23 -5.20 -2.52
CA GLY A 66 -45.15 -4.28 -2.13
C GLY A 66 -43.88 -4.48 -2.95
N ILE A 67 -42.74 -4.03 -2.41
CA ILE A 67 -41.42 -4.21 -3.04
C ILE A 67 -40.96 -5.64 -2.79
N VAL A 68 -41.08 -6.47 -3.82
CA VAL A 68 -40.74 -7.89 -3.76
C VAL A 68 -39.22 -8.08 -3.85
N THR A 69 -38.59 -7.50 -4.88
CA THR A 69 -37.14 -7.48 -5.04
C THR A 69 -36.55 -6.33 -4.21
N ARG A 70 -36.00 -6.63 -3.03
CA ARG A 70 -35.38 -5.63 -2.11
C ARG A 70 -33.85 -5.54 -2.21
N ARG A 71 -33.23 -6.49 -2.91
CA ARG A 71 -31.80 -6.54 -3.23
C ARG A 71 -31.64 -6.84 -4.71
N PRO A 72 -30.64 -6.27 -5.40
CA PRO A 72 -30.32 -6.67 -6.76
C PRO A 72 -30.05 -8.18 -6.84
N LEU A 73 -30.60 -8.86 -7.84
CA LEU A 73 -30.33 -10.28 -8.08
C LEU A 73 -29.55 -10.43 -9.38
N VAL A 74 -28.28 -10.83 -9.27
CA VAL A 74 -27.46 -11.18 -10.42
C VAL A 74 -27.74 -12.63 -10.77
N LEU A 75 -28.51 -12.82 -11.83
CA LEU A 75 -28.96 -14.10 -12.35
C LEU A 75 -28.08 -14.52 -13.54
N GLN A 76 -27.33 -15.60 -13.37
CA GLN A 76 -26.51 -16.22 -14.42
C GLN A 76 -27.20 -17.49 -14.92
N LEU A 77 -27.57 -17.52 -16.18
CA LEU A 77 -28.15 -18.68 -16.85
C LEU A 77 -27.05 -19.42 -17.61
N HIS A 78 -26.96 -20.72 -17.37
CA HIS A 78 -26.00 -21.62 -17.99
C HIS A 78 -26.77 -22.73 -18.71
N LYS A 79 -26.60 -22.77 -20.03
CA LYS A 79 -27.11 -23.84 -20.86
C LYS A 79 -26.28 -25.10 -20.64
N THR A 80 -26.92 -26.20 -20.26
CA THR A 80 -26.28 -27.51 -20.07
C THR A 80 -26.62 -28.47 -21.20
N GLU A 81 -25.94 -29.62 -21.24
CA GLU A 81 -26.20 -30.68 -22.22
C GLU A 81 -27.59 -31.29 -22.05
N ASN A 82 -28.17 -31.77 -23.16
CA ASN A 82 -29.49 -32.38 -23.16
C ASN A 82 -29.49 -33.63 -22.26
N GLY A 83 -30.38 -33.66 -21.25
CA GLY A 83 -30.54 -34.79 -20.33
C GLY A 83 -30.00 -34.55 -18.92
N THR A 84 -29.36 -33.42 -18.64
CA THR A 84 -29.03 -33.01 -17.27
C THR A 84 -30.24 -32.43 -16.55
N GLU A 85 -30.43 -32.77 -15.27
CA GLU A 85 -31.46 -32.15 -14.43
C GLU A 85 -31.18 -30.66 -14.19
N ASP A 86 -32.25 -29.86 -14.11
CA ASP A 86 -32.15 -28.44 -13.77
C ASP A 86 -31.69 -28.28 -12.31
N TYR A 87 -30.68 -27.45 -12.09
CA TYR A 87 -30.25 -27.09 -10.73
C TYR A 87 -29.80 -25.64 -10.62
N ALA A 88 -29.79 -25.12 -9.40
CA ALA A 88 -29.31 -23.79 -9.10
C ALA A 88 -28.25 -23.80 -7.98
N GLU A 89 -27.36 -22.82 -8.01
CA GLU A 89 -26.30 -22.61 -7.02
C GLU A 89 -26.24 -21.14 -6.63
N PHE A 90 -26.08 -20.89 -5.32
CA PHE A 90 -25.85 -19.55 -4.79
C PHE A 90 -24.38 -19.35 -4.47
N LEU A 91 -23.88 -18.13 -4.68
CA LEU A 91 -22.48 -17.82 -4.36
C LEU A 91 -22.19 -17.91 -2.86
N HIS A 92 -23.14 -17.50 -2.01
CA HIS A 92 -22.99 -17.53 -0.55
C HIS A 92 -23.16 -18.94 0.06
N LEU A 93 -23.68 -19.91 -0.70
CA LEU A 93 -23.80 -21.32 -0.30
C LEU A 93 -22.98 -22.21 -1.23
N THR A 94 -21.66 -22.11 -1.10
CA THR A 94 -20.71 -22.91 -1.89
C THR A 94 -20.95 -24.42 -1.69
N ASN A 95 -20.88 -25.18 -2.78
CA ASN A 95 -21.09 -26.64 -2.85
C ASN A 95 -22.52 -27.15 -2.56
N LYS A 96 -23.54 -26.28 -2.52
CA LYS A 96 -24.94 -26.70 -2.37
C LYS A 96 -25.71 -26.52 -3.68
N LYS A 97 -26.16 -27.63 -4.27
CA LYS A 97 -27.03 -27.65 -5.45
C LYS A 97 -28.49 -27.71 -5.05
N PHE A 98 -29.30 -26.82 -5.62
CA PHE A 98 -30.74 -26.77 -5.42
C PHE A 98 -31.45 -27.30 -6.67
N THR A 99 -32.08 -28.48 -6.57
CA THR A 99 -32.92 -29.03 -7.66
C THR A 99 -34.38 -28.60 -7.54
N ASN A 100 -34.82 -28.21 -6.34
CA ASN A 100 -36.16 -27.69 -6.09
C ASN A 100 -36.17 -26.16 -6.10
N PHE A 101 -36.74 -25.55 -7.14
CA PHE A 101 -36.82 -24.09 -7.30
C PHE A 101 -37.73 -23.39 -6.27
N SER A 102 -38.60 -24.13 -5.57
CA SER A 102 -39.32 -23.57 -4.41
C SER A 102 -38.36 -23.27 -3.25
N LEU A 103 -37.30 -24.08 -3.08
CA LEU A 103 -36.25 -23.81 -2.10
C LEU A 103 -35.34 -22.67 -2.56
N VAL A 104 -35.11 -22.52 -3.87
CA VAL A 104 -34.39 -21.36 -4.43
C VAL A 104 -35.14 -20.07 -4.11
N ARG A 105 -36.46 -20.03 -4.31
CA ARG A 105 -37.30 -18.89 -3.93
C ARG A 105 -37.16 -18.57 -2.44
N LYS A 106 -37.31 -19.59 -1.60
CA LYS A 106 -37.22 -19.41 -0.15
C LYS A 106 -35.85 -18.90 0.28
N GLU A 107 -34.78 -19.41 -0.32
CA GLU A 107 -33.41 -18.95 -0.04
C GLU A 107 -33.20 -17.49 -0.45
N ILE A 108 -33.78 -17.04 -1.57
CA ILE A 108 -33.73 -15.61 -1.96
C ILE A 108 -34.43 -14.75 -0.90
N GLU A 109 -35.58 -15.19 -0.38
CA GLU A 109 -36.30 -14.49 0.68
C GLU A 109 -35.49 -14.46 1.98
N ASP A 110 -34.99 -15.61 2.43
CA ASP A 110 -34.22 -15.78 3.65
C ASP A 110 -32.92 -14.95 3.63
N GLU A 111 -32.17 -14.98 2.52
CA GLU A 111 -30.94 -14.20 2.34
C GLU A 111 -31.20 -12.70 2.17
N THR A 112 -32.36 -12.32 1.61
CA THR A 112 -32.80 -10.92 1.59
C THR A 112 -33.09 -10.43 3.01
N ASP A 113 -33.86 -11.19 3.79
CA ASP A 113 -34.22 -10.86 5.17
C ASP A 113 -33.02 -10.86 6.10
N ARG A 114 -32.01 -11.68 5.83
CA ARG A 114 -30.77 -11.72 6.61
C ARG A 114 -30.02 -10.39 6.61
N ILE A 115 -29.97 -9.70 5.48
CA ILE A 115 -29.24 -8.43 5.32
C ILE A 115 -30.13 -7.22 5.59
N THR A 116 -31.36 -7.23 5.07
CA THR A 116 -32.28 -6.08 5.16
C THR A 116 -33.18 -6.09 6.40
N GLY A 117 -33.15 -7.17 7.17
CA GLY A 117 -34.13 -7.42 8.24
C GLY A 117 -35.55 -7.61 7.69
N LYS A 118 -36.51 -7.76 8.61
CA LYS A 118 -37.94 -7.89 8.25
C LYS A 118 -38.64 -6.56 7.99
N ASN A 119 -37.93 -5.43 8.11
CA ASN A 119 -38.49 -4.08 8.10
C ASN A 119 -38.63 -3.46 6.70
N LYS A 120 -38.79 -4.27 5.65
CA LYS A 120 -38.98 -3.83 4.25
C LYS A 120 -37.90 -2.86 3.71
N GLN A 121 -36.71 -2.84 4.30
CA GLN A 121 -35.58 -2.04 3.81
C GLN A 121 -34.97 -2.66 2.54
N ILE A 122 -34.20 -1.86 1.80
CA ILE A 122 -33.46 -2.31 0.62
C ILE A 122 -31.96 -2.35 0.91
N SER A 123 -31.20 -3.09 0.11
CA SER A 123 -29.73 -3.09 0.17
C SER A 123 -29.14 -3.19 -1.23
N SER A 124 -28.06 -2.44 -1.48
CA SER A 124 -27.34 -2.44 -2.75
C SER A 124 -26.47 -3.69 -2.95
N ILE A 125 -26.28 -4.51 -1.91
CA ILE A 125 -25.47 -5.73 -1.95
C ILE A 125 -26.22 -6.81 -2.75
N PRO A 126 -25.71 -7.24 -3.92
CA PRO A 126 -26.42 -8.18 -4.79
C PRO A 126 -26.46 -9.61 -4.21
N ILE A 127 -27.46 -10.37 -4.63
CA ILE A 127 -27.51 -11.84 -4.47
C ILE A 127 -27.06 -12.45 -5.80
N HIS A 128 -26.12 -13.40 -5.76
CA HIS A 128 -25.62 -14.08 -6.96
C HIS A 128 -26.23 -15.49 -7.06
N LEU A 129 -27.01 -15.71 -8.12
CA LEU A 129 -27.71 -16.96 -8.40
C LEU A 129 -27.32 -17.47 -9.78
N SER A 130 -26.92 -18.73 -9.85
CA SER A 130 -26.60 -19.41 -11.09
C SER A 130 -27.56 -20.56 -11.33
N ILE A 131 -28.21 -20.58 -12.50
CA ILE A 131 -29.16 -21.62 -12.89
C ILE A 131 -28.59 -22.38 -14.08
N PHE A 132 -28.56 -23.70 -13.97
CA PHE A 132 -28.07 -24.63 -14.97
C PHE A 132 -29.26 -25.42 -15.53
N SER A 133 -29.52 -25.30 -16.83
CA SER A 133 -30.65 -25.98 -17.49
C SER A 133 -30.40 -26.18 -18.99
N PRO A 134 -30.85 -27.27 -19.61
CA PRO A 134 -30.78 -27.42 -21.08
C PRO A 134 -31.77 -26.51 -21.82
N ASN A 135 -32.78 -25.98 -21.12
CA ASN A 135 -33.88 -25.21 -21.71
C ASN A 135 -33.66 -23.68 -21.69
N VAL A 136 -32.48 -23.23 -21.25
CA VAL A 136 -32.10 -21.81 -21.20
C VAL A 136 -30.97 -21.50 -22.18
N VAL A 137 -30.73 -20.21 -22.40
CA VAL A 137 -29.56 -19.71 -23.12
C VAL A 137 -28.53 -19.21 -22.11
N ASN A 138 -27.25 -19.15 -22.52
CA ASN A 138 -26.25 -18.46 -21.72
C ASN A 138 -26.58 -16.96 -21.71
N LEU A 139 -26.90 -16.44 -20.53
CA LEU A 139 -27.35 -15.05 -20.36
C LEU A 139 -27.17 -14.61 -18.91
N THR A 140 -26.79 -13.35 -18.72
CA THR A 140 -26.65 -12.76 -17.38
C THR A 140 -27.55 -11.54 -17.27
N LEU A 141 -28.45 -11.59 -16.29
CA LEU A 141 -29.50 -10.61 -16.03
C LEU A 141 -29.34 -10.08 -14.60
N ILE A 142 -29.58 -8.80 -14.41
CA ILE A 142 -29.61 -8.17 -13.09
C ILE A 142 -31.06 -7.74 -12.85
N ASP A 143 -31.77 -8.44 -11.96
CA ASP A 143 -33.09 -7.99 -11.50
C ASP A 143 -32.89 -6.88 -10.48
N LEU A 144 -33.51 -5.72 -10.74
CA LEU A 144 -33.44 -4.57 -9.87
C LEU A 144 -34.80 -4.33 -9.19
N PRO A 145 -34.81 -3.71 -8.00
CA PRO A 145 -36.04 -3.28 -7.36
C PRO A 145 -36.94 -2.49 -8.31
N GLY A 146 -38.24 -2.72 -8.23
CA GLY A 146 -39.20 -1.99 -9.06
C GLY A 146 -39.29 -0.53 -8.65
N LEU A 147 -39.31 0.38 -9.62
CA LEU A 147 -39.49 1.81 -9.35
C LEU A 147 -40.88 2.03 -8.69
N THR A 148 -40.89 2.74 -7.55
CA THR A 148 -42.08 3.09 -6.78
C THR A 148 -42.24 4.60 -6.72
N LYS A 149 -43.47 5.12 -6.71
CA LYS A 149 -43.74 6.56 -6.64
C LYS A 149 -44.07 7.07 -5.23
N VAL A 150 -44.44 6.17 -4.33
CA VAL A 150 -44.93 6.51 -2.99
C VAL A 150 -44.40 5.47 -2.00
N ALA A 151 -43.94 5.92 -0.84
CA ALA A 151 -43.57 5.06 0.28
C ALA A 151 -44.84 4.49 0.94
N ILE A 152 -44.86 3.18 1.20
CA ILE A 152 -45.94 2.53 1.95
C ILE A 152 -45.60 2.42 3.44
N GLU A 153 -46.61 2.16 4.27
CA GLU A 153 -46.44 2.05 5.72
C GLU A 153 -45.36 1.01 6.11
N GLY A 154 -44.40 1.47 6.92
CA GLY A 154 -43.21 0.72 7.36
C GLY A 154 -41.96 0.89 6.49
N GLN A 155 -42.00 1.71 5.43
CA GLN A 155 -40.81 2.09 4.64
C GLN A 155 -40.32 3.49 5.00
N PRO A 156 -39.01 3.79 4.88
CA PRO A 156 -38.50 5.14 5.05
C PRO A 156 -39.03 6.06 3.94
N GLU A 157 -39.19 7.36 4.24
CA GLU A 157 -39.62 8.35 3.25
C GLU A 157 -38.65 8.46 2.06
N THR A 158 -37.36 8.16 2.28
CA THR A 158 -36.29 8.17 1.28
C THR A 158 -36.33 6.97 0.31
N ILE A 159 -37.19 5.98 0.54
CA ILE A 159 -37.15 4.70 -0.19
C ILE A 159 -37.24 4.86 -1.72
N VAL A 160 -37.98 5.86 -2.19
CA VAL A 160 -38.14 6.17 -3.62
C VAL A 160 -36.80 6.61 -4.21
N GLU A 161 -36.13 7.55 -3.54
CA GLU A 161 -34.82 8.07 -3.94
C GLU A 161 -33.75 6.98 -3.81
N ASP A 162 -33.79 6.17 -2.76
CA ASP A 162 -32.84 5.07 -2.52
C ASP A 162 -32.93 4.00 -3.63
N ILE A 163 -34.16 3.63 -4.05
CA ILE A 163 -34.37 2.70 -5.17
C ILE A 163 -33.89 3.32 -6.48
N GLU A 164 -34.24 4.57 -6.75
CA GLU A 164 -33.84 5.22 -7.99
C GLU A 164 -32.31 5.34 -8.09
N SER A 165 -31.67 5.78 -7.01
CA SER A 165 -30.20 5.85 -6.88
C SER A 165 -29.55 4.48 -7.08
N MET A 166 -30.12 3.44 -6.46
CA MET A 166 -29.65 2.06 -6.65
C MET A 166 -29.77 1.64 -8.12
N VAL A 167 -30.92 1.84 -8.76
CA VAL A 167 -31.10 1.47 -10.18
C VAL A 167 -30.14 2.25 -11.07
N ARG A 168 -29.99 3.57 -10.85
CA ARG A 168 -29.04 4.45 -11.57
C ARG A 168 -27.62 3.92 -11.50
N SER A 169 -27.17 3.49 -10.31
CA SER A 169 -25.82 2.93 -10.14
C SER A 169 -25.51 1.75 -11.07
N TYR A 170 -26.53 1.00 -11.51
CA TYR A 170 -26.38 -0.08 -12.50
C TYR A 170 -26.56 0.39 -13.94
N VAL A 171 -27.54 1.27 -14.21
CA VAL A 171 -27.91 1.65 -15.58
C VAL A 171 -27.08 2.79 -16.16
N GLU A 172 -26.44 3.62 -15.35
CA GLU A 172 -25.52 4.67 -15.82
C GLU A 172 -24.23 4.09 -16.40
N LYS A 173 -23.88 2.86 -16.02
CA LYS A 173 -22.69 2.15 -16.53
C LYS A 173 -22.82 2.01 -18.05
N PRO A 174 -21.83 2.49 -18.84
CA PRO A 174 -21.90 2.44 -20.31
C PRO A 174 -21.90 1.00 -20.83
N ASN A 175 -21.44 0.05 -19.99
CA ASN A 175 -21.39 -1.37 -20.32
C ASN A 175 -22.69 -2.14 -20.06
N CYS A 176 -23.69 -1.48 -19.46
CA CYS A 176 -24.96 -2.07 -19.10
C CYS A 176 -25.99 -1.90 -20.22
N LEU A 177 -26.57 -3.02 -20.68
CA LEU A 177 -27.76 -3.05 -21.52
C LEU A 177 -29.00 -2.88 -20.64
N ILE A 178 -29.91 -2.01 -21.04
CA ILE A 178 -31.11 -1.71 -20.25
C ILE A 178 -32.29 -2.48 -20.84
N LEU A 179 -32.81 -3.44 -20.10
CA LEU A 179 -34.06 -4.13 -20.43
C LEU A 179 -35.21 -3.43 -19.73
N ALA A 180 -35.87 -2.53 -20.43
CA ALA A 180 -36.91 -1.70 -19.87
C ALA A 180 -38.30 -2.28 -20.14
N ILE A 181 -38.94 -2.71 -19.06
CA ILE A 181 -40.20 -3.45 -19.07
C ILE A 181 -41.35 -2.48 -18.79
N SER A 182 -42.35 -2.47 -19.67
CA SER A 182 -43.55 -1.63 -19.56
C SER A 182 -44.81 -2.44 -19.83
N PRO A 183 -45.88 -2.25 -19.03
CA PRO A 183 -47.15 -2.91 -19.29
C PRO A 183 -47.87 -2.23 -20.47
N ALA A 184 -48.43 -3.03 -21.38
CA ALA A 184 -49.08 -2.55 -22.60
C ALA A 184 -50.47 -1.93 -22.36
N ASN A 185 -51.08 -2.20 -21.21
CA ASN A 185 -52.36 -1.61 -20.82
C ASN A 185 -52.22 -0.21 -20.21
N GLN A 186 -51.03 0.38 -20.25
CA GLN A 186 -50.75 1.76 -19.84
C GLN A 186 -50.03 2.50 -20.96
N ASP A 187 -50.18 3.83 -21.01
CA ASP A 187 -49.47 4.64 -21.99
C ASP A 187 -47.95 4.59 -21.74
N ILE A 188 -47.20 4.28 -22.80
CA ILE A 188 -45.75 4.19 -22.77
C ILE A 188 -45.09 5.51 -22.35
N ALA A 189 -45.73 6.65 -22.62
CA ALA A 189 -45.25 7.97 -22.20
C ALA A 189 -45.18 8.13 -20.67
N THR A 190 -45.93 7.31 -19.92
CA THR A 190 -45.96 7.33 -18.44
C THR A 190 -45.01 6.31 -17.81
N SER A 191 -44.26 5.56 -18.63
CA SER A 191 -43.36 4.51 -18.16
C SER A 191 -42.14 5.06 -17.46
N ASP A 192 -42.01 4.75 -16.16
CA ASP A 192 -40.84 5.10 -15.36
C ASP A 192 -39.55 4.44 -15.90
N ALA A 193 -39.69 3.24 -16.48
CA ALA A 193 -38.56 2.51 -17.09
C ALA A 193 -38.02 3.24 -18.32
N MET A 194 -38.92 3.76 -19.18
CA MET A 194 -38.55 4.54 -20.36
C MET A 194 -37.99 5.90 -19.99
N LYS A 195 -38.57 6.56 -18.98
CA LYS A 195 -38.06 7.82 -18.46
C LYS A 195 -36.61 7.67 -18.01
N LEU A 196 -36.34 6.70 -17.13
CA LEU A 196 -35.00 6.44 -16.63
C LEU A 196 -34.03 6.06 -17.76
N ALA A 197 -34.45 5.17 -18.67
CA ALA A 197 -33.63 4.77 -19.80
C ALA A 197 -33.27 5.95 -20.71
N LYS A 198 -34.20 6.88 -20.96
CA LYS A 198 -33.96 8.07 -21.79
C LYS A 198 -32.97 9.05 -21.16
N GLU A 199 -32.94 9.14 -19.83
CA GLU A 199 -32.02 10.02 -19.12
C GLU A 199 -30.56 9.50 -19.21
N VAL A 200 -30.36 8.18 -19.16
CA VAL A 200 -29.03 7.56 -19.18
C VAL A 200 -28.58 7.04 -20.56
N ASP A 201 -29.51 6.91 -21.50
CA ASP A 201 -29.31 6.50 -22.89
C ASP A 201 -30.24 7.30 -23.84
N PRO A 202 -29.97 8.60 -24.07
CA PRO A 202 -30.84 9.47 -24.86
C PRO A 202 -31.03 9.02 -26.32
N MET A 203 -30.05 8.31 -26.88
CA MET A 203 -30.07 7.79 -28.25
C MET A 203 -30.72 6.41 -28.37
N GLY A 204 -30.98 5.74 -27.24
CA GLY A 204 -31.53 4.38 -27.21
C GLY A 204 -30.57 3.33 -27.79
N ASP A 205 -29.25 3.55 -27.69
CA ASP A 205 -28.21 2.71 -28.28
C ASP A 205 -28.01 1.37 -27.54
N ARG A 206 -28.44 1.32 -26.27
CA ARG A 206 -28.26 0.18 -25.35
C ARG A 206 -29.55 -0.17 -24.60
N THR A 207 -30.69 0.37 -25.02
CA THR A 207 -32.00 0.17 -24.40
C THR A 207 -32.91 -0.75 -25.23
N PHE A 208 -33.52 -1.73 -24.58
CA PHE A 208 -34.50 -2.67 -25.11
C PHE A 208 -35.85 -2.42 -24.48
N GLY A 209 -36.88 -2.31 -25.32
CA GLY A 209 -38.26 -2.19 -24.86
C GLY A 209 -38.95 -3.55 -24.81
N VAL A 210 -39.52 -3.90 -23.66
CA VAL A 210 -40.38 -5.07 -23.51
C VAL A 210 -41.78 -4.65 -23.09
N LEU A 211 -42.78 -5.09 -23.83
CA LEU A 211 -44.18 -4.89 -23.50
C LEU A 211 -44.78 -6.14 -22.88
N THR A 212 -45.30 -6.01 -21.66
CA THR A 212 -46.01 -7.10 -20.97
C THR A 212 -47.52 -6.84 -20.98
N LYS A 213 -48.34 -7.81 -20.59
CA LYS A 213 -49.80 -7.64 -20.41
C LYS A 213 -50.55 -7.22 -21.68
N LEU A 214 -50.09 -7.66 -22.85
CA LEU A 214 -50.79 -7.41 -24.14
C LEU A 214 -52.18 -8.04 -24.18
N ASP A 215 -52.38 -9.11 -23.41
CA ASP A 215 -53.65 -9.82 -23.22
C ASP A 215 -54.67 -9.03 -22.36
N LEU A 216 -54.23 -8.02 -21.62
CA LEU A 216 -55.06 -7.20 -20.72
C LEU A 216 -55.35 -5.80 -21.30
N MET A 217 -55.10 -5.60 -22.59
CA MET A 217 -55.45 -4.35 -23.27
C MET A 217 -56.96 -4.23 -23.50
N ASP A 218 -57.47 -3.00 -23.53
CA ASP A 218 -58.87 -2.74 -23.80
C ASP A 218 -59.26 -3.23 -25.20
N LYS A 219 -60.43 -3.87 -25.31
CA LYS A 219 -60.92 -4.40 -26.59
C LYS A 219 -61.01 -3.28 -27.64
N GLY A 220 -60.39 -3.50 -28.79
CA GLY A 220 -60.31 -2.51 -29.87
C GLY A 220 -59.06 -1.62 -29.83
N THR A 221 -58.18 -1.81 -28.84
CA THR A 221 -56.85 -1.17 -28.80
C THR A 221 -55.75 -2.20 -29.07
N ASN A 222 -54.60 -1.75 -29.57
CA ASN A 222 -53.41 -2.57 -29.75
C ASN A 222 -52.14 -1.75 -29.50
N ALA A 223 -51.01 -2.44 -29.33
CA ALA A 223 -49.70 -1.83 -29.08
C ALA A 223 -48.81 -1.81 -30.33
N LEU A 224 -49.38 -1.92 -31.53
CA LEU A 224 -48.61 -2.04 -32.77
C LEU A 224 -47.74 -0.81 -33.05
N ASP A 225 -48.19 0.39 -32.72
CA ASP A 225 -47.41 1.61 -32.94
C ASP A 225 -46.17 1.67 -32.02
N VAL A 226 -46.27 1.13 -30.80
CA VAL A 226 -45.11 1.01 -29.90
C VAL A 226 -44.18 -0.10 -30.41
N ILE A 227 -44.73 -1.28 -30.74
CA ILE A 227 -43.95 -2.43 -31.21
C ILE A 227 -43.15 -2.12 -32.48
N ASN A 228 -43.78 -1.40 -33.42
CA ASN A 228 -43.13 -0.98 -34.67
C ASN A 228 -42.21 0.24 -34.51
N GLY A 229 -42.06 0.77 -33.28
CA GLY A 229 -41.20 1.91 -32.97
C GLY A 229 -41.70 3.25 -33.51
N ARG A 230 -43.00 3.37 -33.83
CA ARG A 230 -43.62 4.62 -34.29
C ARG A 230 -43.89 5.58 -33.12
N SER A 231 -44.41 5.05 -32.01
CA SER A 231 -44.68 5.86 -30.80
C SER A 231 -43.40 6.19 -30.04
N TYR A 232 -42.49 5.22 -29.90
CA TYR A 232 -41.20 5.41 -29.23
C TYR A 232 -40.12 4.61 -29.96
N LYS A 233 -39.20 5.33 -30.62
CA LYS A 233 -38.16 4.74 -31.45
C LYS A 233 -36.96 4.33 -30.58
N LEU A 234 -36.63 3.04 -30.62
CA LEU A 234 -35.41 2.47 -30.06
C LEU A 234 -34.54 1.92 -31.19
N LYS A 235 -33.23 1.76 -30.94
CA LYS A 235 -32.32 1.10 -31.89
C LYS A 235 -32.59 -0.40 -32.00
N TYR A 236 -32.97 -1.02 -30.89
CA TYR A 236 -33.37 -2.41 -30.82
C TYR A 236 -34.90 -2.56 -30.91
N PRO A 237 -35.39 -3.70 -31.45
CA PRO A 237 -36.83 -3.91 -31.61
C PRO A 237 -37.51 -4.05 -30.24
N TRP A 238 -38.77 -3.60 -30.18
CA TRP A 238 -39.68 -3.89 -29.09
C TRP A 238 -40.12 -5.34 -29.13
N VAL A 239 -40.20 -5.99 -27.96
CA VAL A 239 -40.67 -7.38 -27.84
C VAL A 239 -41.88 -7.44 -26.93
N GLY A 240 -42.98 -7.97 -27.46
CA GLY A 240 -44.20 -8.27 -26.71
C GLY A 240 -44.12 -9.61 -26.01
N ILE A 241 -44.57 -9.67 -24.76
CA ILE A 241 -44.60 -10.88 -23.92
C ILE A 241 -45.97 -11.00 -23.26
N VAL A 242 -46.51 -12.21 -23.28
CA VAL A 242 -47.72 -12.57 -22.54
C VAL A 242 -47.34 -13.56 -21.44
N ASN A 243 -47.53 -13.14 -20.20
CA ASN A 243 -47.18 -13.91 -19.02
C ASN A 243 -48.43 -14.59 -18.43
N ARG A 244 -48.23 -15.49 -17.47
CA ARG A 244 -49.33 -16.08 -16.68
C ARG A 244 -50.14 -14.99 -15.96
N SER A 245 -51.45 -15.15 -15.98
CA SER A 245 -52.36 -14.33 -15.17
C SER A 245 -52.23 -14.68 -13.68
N GLN A 246 -52.73 -13.82 -12.79
CA GLN A 246 -52.77 -14.13 -11.35
C GLN A 246 -53.57 -15.43 -11.07
N ALA A 247 -54.60 -15.70 -11.86
CA ALA A 247 -55.37 -16.94 -11.75
C ALA A 247 -54.54 -18.18 -12.16
N ASP A 248 -53.72 -18.07 -13.20
CA ASP A 248 -52.81 -19.15 -13.62
C ASP A 248 -51.72 -19.41 -12.56
N ILE A 249 -51.20 -18.34 -11.92
CA ILE A 249 -50.23 -18.44 -10.83
C ILE A 249 -50.86 -19.15 -9.63
N ASN A 250 -52.06 -18.74 -9.22
CA ASN A 250 -52.76 -19.35 -8.07
C ASN A 250 -53.09 -20.84 -8.34
N LYS A 251 -53.28 -21.21 -9.60
CA LYS A 251 -53.48 -22.61 -10.04
C LYS A 251 -52.19 -23.39 -10.28
N ASN A 252 -51.02 -22.78 -10.03
CA ASN A 252 -49.70 -23.36 -10.28
C ASN A 252 -49.57 -23.93 -11.71
N VAL A 253 -50.08 -23.21 -12.71
CA VAL A 253 -49.95 -23.61 -14.11
C VAL A 253 -48.47 -23.66 -14.49
N ASP A 254 -48.04 -24.80 -15.02
CA ASP A 254 -46.65 -25.02 -15.42
C ASP A 254 -46.17 -24.00 -16.48
N MET A 255 -44.90 -23.61 -16.38
CA MET A 255 -44.30 -22.60 -17.24
C MET A 255 -44.22 -23.04 -18.70
N MET A 256 -44.05 -24.34 -18.96
CA MET A 256 -44.08 -24.88 -20.33
C MET A 256 -45.45 -24.71 -20.98
N VAL A 257 -46.53 -24.85 -20.19
CA VAL A 257 -47.89 -24.57 -20.65
C VAL A 257 -48.08 -23.08 -20.90
N ALA A 258 -47.53 -22.22 -20.05
CA ALA A 258 -47.59 -20.77 -20.24
C ALA A 258 -46.89 -20.32 -21.53
N ARG A 259 -45.69 -20.82 -21.82
CA ARG A 259 -44.97 -20.53 -23.09
C ARG A 259 -45.75 -20.99 -24.31
N ARG A 260 -46.43 -22.14 -24.24
CA ARG A 260 -47.30 -22.60 -25.33
C ARG A 260 -48.51 -21.68 -25.53
N LYS A 261 -49.17 -21.26 -24.44
CA LYS A 261 -50.26 -20.28 -24.50
C LYS A 261 -49.80 -18.93 -25.06
N GLU A 262 -48.59 -18.48 -24.70
CA GLU A 262 -47.99 -17.26 -25.26
C GLU A 262 -47.81 -17.37 -26.77
N ARG A 263 -47.26 -18.50 -27.25
CA ARG A 263 -47.09 -18.76 -28.68
C ARG A 263 -48.44 -18.78 -29.41
N GLU A 264 -49.41 -19.50 -28.86
CA GLU A 264 -50.77 -19.58 -29.41
C GLU A 264 -51.43 -18.20 -29.46
N TYR A 265 -51.28 -17.36 -28.43
CA TYR A 265 -51.79 -16.00 -28.43
C TYR A 265 -51.23 -15.17 -29.59
N PHE A 266 -49.92 -15.20 -29.81
CA PHE A 266 -49.32 -14.44 -30.89
C PHE A 266 -49.66 -15.01 -32.27
N GLU A 267 -49.75 -16.34 -32.43
CA GLU A 267 -50.11 -16.99 -33.71
C GLU A 267 -51.57 -16.75 -34.09
N THR A 268 -52.48 -16.74 -33.13
CA THR A 268 -53.93 -16.61 -33.35
C THR A 268 -54.43 -15.17 -33.28
N SER A 269 -53.61 -14.22 -32.82
CA SER A 269 -53.99 -12.82 -32.69
C SER A 269 -54.22 -12.16 -34.07
N PRO A 270 -55.36 -11.46 -34.28
CA PRO A 270 -55.60 -10.74 -35.52
C PRO A 270 -54.63 -9.57 -35.71
N ASP A 271 -54.23 -8.91 -34.62
CA ASP A 271 -53.33 -7.77 -34.65
C ASP A 271 -51.85 -8.19 -34.71
N TYR A 272 -51.46 -9.23 -33.96
CA TYR A 272 -50.05 -9.61 -33.77
C TYR A 272 -49.59 -10.84 -34.55
N GLY A 273 -50.49 -11.55 -35.25
CA GLY A 273 -50.19 -12.78 -36.01
C GLY A 273 -48.99 -12.67 -36.93
N HIS A 274 -48.89 -11.56 -37.67
CA HIS A 274 -47.78 -11.30 -38.60
C HIS A 274 -46.42 -11.08 -37.89
N LEU A 275 -46.42 -10.80 -36.59
CA LEU A 275 -45.22 -10.58 -35.76
C LEU A 275 -44.89 -11.77 -34.86
N ALA A 276 -45.65 -12.87 -34.90
CA ALA A 276 -45.52 -13.98 -33.95
C ALA A 276 -44.10 -14.54 -33.83
N THR A 277 -43.32 -14.55 -34.93
CA THR A 277 -41.92 -15.03 -34.93
C THR A 277 -40.93 -14.10 -34.22
N ARG A 278 -41.32 -12.85 -33.94
CA ARG A 278 -40.51 -11.80 -33.29
C ARG A 278 -41.05 -11.42 -31.91
N MET A 279 -41.97 -12.22 -31.36
CA MET A 279 -42.61 -11.99 -30.07
C MET A 279 -42.36 -13.16 -29.13
N GLY A 280 -42.61 -12.93 -27.85
CA GLY A 280 -42.58 -13.93 -26.80
C GLY A 280 -41.26 -14.05 -26.06
N SER A 281 -41.34 -14.75 -24.93
CA SER A 281 -40.23 -14.93 -23.98
C SER A 281 -39.04 -15.70 -24.55
N GLU A 282 -39.29 -16.75 -25.36
CA GLU A 282 -38.22 -17.53 -26.01
C GLU A 282 -37.44 -16.71 -27.05
N TYR A 283 -38.14 -15.88 -27.82
CA TYR A 283 -37.51 -14.96 -28.78
C TYR A 283 -36.67 -13.91 -28.04
N LEU A 284 -37.21 -13.30 -26.98
CA LEU A 284 -36.47 -12.33 -26.17
C LEU A 284 -35.18 -12.93 -25.60
N ALA A 285 -35.23 -14.14 -25.05
CA ALA A 285 -34.05 -14.80 -24.48
C ALA A 285 -32.94 -14.98 -25.54
N LYS A 286 -33.30 -15.49 -26.73
CA LYS A 286 -32.36 -15.67 -27.85
C LYS A 286 -31.80 -14.33 -28.36
N LEU A 287 -32.65 -13.30 -28.45
CA LEU A 287 -32.25 -11.96 -28.87
C LEU A 287 -31.24 -11.35 -27.88
N LEU A 288 -31.53 -11.40 -26.58
CA LEU A 288 -30.65 -10.89 -25.53
C LEU A 288 -29.32 -11.63 -25.49
N SER A 289 -29.33 -12.97 -25.60
CA SER A 289 -28.10 -13.76 -25.62
C SER A 289 -27.19 -13.40 -26.81
N LYS A 290 -27.75 -13.32 -28.02
CA LYS A 290 -26.99 -12.93 -29.23
C LYS A 290 -26.41 -11.52 -29.14
N LEU A 291 -27.19 -10.58 -28.60
CA LEU A 291 -26.75 -9.19 -28.49
C LEU A 291 -25.72 -9.01 -27.38
N LEU A 292 -25.92 -9.65 -26.23
CA LEU A 292 -24.92 -9.69 -25.18
C LEU A 292 -23.60 -10.26 -25.72
N GLU A 293 -23.63 -11.36 -26.47
CA GLU A 293 -22.42 -11.90 -27.11
C GLU A 293 -21.74 -10.89 -28.04
N SER A 294 -22.51 -10.17 -28.87
CA SER A 294 -21.98 -9.15 -29.77
C SER A 294 -21.32 -7.98 -29.02
N VAL A 295 -21.93 -7.54 -27.91
CA VAL A 295 -21.42 -6.44 -27.08
C VAL A 295 -20.18 -6.89 -26.30
N ILE A 296 -20.16 -8.12 -25.81
CA ILE A 296 -18.98 -8.73 -25.19
C ILE A 296 -17.83 -8.72 -26.19
N ARG A 297 -18.05 -9.24 -27.39
CA ARG A 297 -17.01 -9.35 -28.41
C ARG A 297 -16.39 -8.00 -28.80
N SER A 298 -17.21 -6.95 -28.97
CA SER A 298 -16.69 -5.62 -29.31
C SER A 298 -15.88 -4.97 -28.18
N ARG A 299 -16.09 -5.41 -26.93
CA ARG A 299 -15.46 -4.83 -25.72
C ARG A 299 -14.31 -5.64 -25.14
N ILE A 300 -14.13 -6.90 -25.54
CA ILE A 300 -12.98 -7.72 -25.12
C ILE A 300 -11.64 -6.98 -25.23
N PRO A 301 -11.31 -6.26 -26.32
CA PRO A 301 -10.03 -5.56 -26.42
C PRO A 301 -9.84 -4.49 -25.32
N SER A 302 -10.88 -3.72 -25.00
CA SER A 302 -10.83 -2.74 -23.92
C SER A 302 -10.73 -3.40 -22.54
N ILE A 303 -11.40 -4.53 -22.33
CA ILE A 303 -11.34 -5.28 -21.08
C ILE A 303 -9.94 -5.86 -20.87
N LEU A 304 -9.33 -6.44 -21.91
CA LEU A 304 -7.95 -6.93 -21.86
C LEU A 304 -6.95 -5.81 -21.55
N SER A 305 -7.11 -4.64 -22.16
CA SER A 305 -6.27 -3.48 -21.85
C SER A 305 -6.40 -3.06 -20.38
N LEU A 306 -7.62 -3.00 -19.85
CA LEU A 306 -7.87 -2.70 -18.45
C LEU A 306 -7.26 -3.75 -17.50
N ILE A 307 -7.38 -5.04 -17.82
CA ILE A 307 -6.76 -6.12 -17.05
C ILE A 307 -5.23 -6.00 -17.05
N ASN A 308 -4.61 -5.76 -18.21
CA ASN A 308 -3.16 -5.64 -18.31
C ASN A 308 -2.64 -4.41 -17.53
N ASN A 309 -3.32 -3.27 -17.62
CA ASN A 309 -2.94 -2.09 -16.83
C ASN A 309 -3.03 -2.36 -15.32
N ASN A 310 -4.11 -3.02 -14.85
CA ASN A 310 -4.25 -3.40 -13.44
C ASN A 310 -3.18 -4.41 -13.00
N ILE A 311 -2.78 -5.35 -13.87
CA ILE A 311 -1.68 -6.27 -13.60
C ILE A 311 -0.38 -5.50 -13.39
N GLU A 312 -0.06 -4.55 -14.27
CA GLU A 312 1.15 -3.73 -14.13
C GLU A 312 1.15 -2.88 -12.85
N GLU A 313 0.02 -2.29 -12.48
CA GLU A 313 -0.12 -1.53 -11.24
C GLU A 313 0.05 -2.41 -10.00
N LEU A 314 -0.61 -3.57 -9.96
CA LEU A 314 -0.48 -4.54 -8.86
C LEU A 314 0.94 -5.12 -8.76
N GLU A 315 1.62 -5.36 -9.88
CA GLU A 315 3.02 -5.81 -9.89
C GLU A 315 3.95 -4.73 -9.32
N ARG A 316 3.76 -3.46 -9.70
CA ARG A 316 4.53 -2.33 -9.13
C ARG A 316 4.26 -2.17 -7.63
N GLU A 317 3.01 -2.29 -7.19
CA GLU A 317 2.66 -2.23 -5.76
C GLU A 317 3.30 -3.40 -5.00
N LEU A 318 3.27 -4.61 -5.55
CA LEU A 318 3.91 -5.77 -4.94
C LEU A 318 5.43 -5.62 -4.83
N ASP A 319 6.07 -5.03 -5.85
CA ASP A 319 7.50 -4.73 -5.83
C ASP A 319 7.86 -3.70 -4.75
N GLN A 320 7.03 -2.68 -4.55
CA GLN A 320 7.19 -1.69 -3.47
C GLN A 320 6.96 -2.30 -2.08
N LEU A 321 5.93 -3.13 -1.92
CA LEU A 321 5.68 -3.87 -0.69
C LEU A 321 6.79 -4.90 -0.41
N GLY A 322 7.50 -5.31 -1.45
CA GLY A 322 8.62 -6.24 -1.42
C GLY A 322 8.19 -7.71 -1.37
N ARG A 323 9.17 -8.60 -1.55
CA ARG A 323 8.92 -10.05 -1.63
C ARG A 323 8.56 -10.65 -0.28
N PRO A 324 7.72 -11.72 -0.26
CA PRO A 324 7.45 -12.47 0.96
C PRO A 324 8.74 -13.06 1.52
N ILE A 325 8.83 -13.09 2.84
CA ILE A 325 9.97 -13.64 3.57
C ILE A 325 9.94 -15.16 3.41
N ALA A 326 11.08 -15.75 3.07
CA ALA A 326 11.21 -17.19 2.99
C ALA A 326 11.07 -17.85 4.37
N ILE A 327 10.48 -19.04 4.41
CA ILE A 327 10.34 -19.84 5.64
C ILE A 327 11.68 -20.50 6.01
N ASP A 328 12.55 -20.71 5.02
CA ASP A 328 13.86 -21.33 5.20
C ASP A 328 14.84 -20.40 5.95
N ALA A 329 15.51 -20.94 6.97
CA ALA A 329 16.44 -20.19 7.80
C ALA A 329 17.66 -19.66 7.01
N GLY A 330 18.12 -20.39 6.00
CA GLY A 330 19.22 -19.97 5.13
C GLY A 330 18.83 -18.77 4.26
N ALA A 331 17.61 -18.79 3.70
CA ALA A 331 17.07 -17.67 2.96
C ALA A 331 16.79 -16.43 3.84
N GLN A 332 16.31 -16.62 5.07
CA GLN A 332 16.16 -15.54 6.06
C GLN A 332 17.51 -14.88 6.36
N LEU A 333 18.53 -15.70 6.64
CA LEU A 333 19.89 -15.23 6.89
C LEU A 333 20.45 -14.43 5.70
N TYR A 334 20.30 -14.96 4.48
CA TYR A 334 20.74 -14.27 3.26
C TYR A 334 20.09 -12.89 3.12
N THR A 335 18.79 -12.81 3.42
CA THR A 335 18.02 -11.56 3.33
C THR A 335 18.50 -10.54 4.37
N ILE A 336 18.69 -10.95 5.63
CA ILE A 336 19.23 -10.09 6.70
C ILE A 336 20.62 -9.58 6.32
N LEU A 337 21.51 -10.44 5.84
CA LEU A 337 22.86 -10.07 5.42
C LEU A 337 22.84 -9.11 4.22
N GLY A 338 21.90 -9.27 3.29
CA GLY A 338 21.67 -8.34 2.18
C GLY A 338 21.36 -6.93 2.68
N MET A 339 20.40 -6.80 3.59
CA MET A 339 20.02 -5.52 4.18
C MET A 339 21.15 -4.88 5.00
N CYS A 340 21.92 -5.70 5.75
CA CYS A 340 23.09 -5.21 6.48
C CYS A 340 24.15 -4.62 5.54
N ARG A 341 24.42 -5.27 4.41
CA ARG A 341 25.35 -4.76 3.39
C ARG A 341 24.86 -3.46 2.75
N ALA A 342 23.55 -3.36 2.48
CA ALA A 342 22.94 -2.14 1.97
C ALA A 342 23.11 -0.97 2.95
N PHE A 343 22.83 -1.20 4.23
CA PHE A 343 23.08 -0.23 5.30
C PHE A 343 24.56 0.16 5.40
N GLU A 344 25.49 -0.81 5.42
CA GLU A 344 26.93 -0.53 5.51
C GLU A 344 27.43 0.27 4.31
N LYS A 345 26.88 0.04 3.11
CA LYS A 345 27.18 0.82 1.91
C LYS A 345 26.75 2.29 2.09
N ILE A 346 25.51 2.54 2.51
CA ILE A 346 24.99 3.89 2.74
C ILE A 346 25.77 4.60 3.86
N PHE A 347 26.13 3.88 4.92
CA PHE A 347 26.95 4.42 6.00
C PHE A 347 28.35 4.81 5.50
N LYS A 348 28.98 4.00 4.65
CA LYS A 348 30.27 4.31 4.01
C LYS A 348 30.17 5.55 3.12
N GLU A 349 29.09 5.70 2.34
CA GLU A 349 28.85 6.89 1.51
C GLU A 349 28.73 8.18 2.35
N HIS A 350 28.16 8.11 3.57
CA HIS A 350 28.15 9.24 4.49
C HIS A 350 29.54 9.61 5.03
N LEU A 351 30.45 8.65 5.15
CA LEU A 351 31.81 8.85 5.66
C LEU A 351 32.79 9.27 4.56
N ASP A 352 32.81 8.56 3.44
CA ASP A 352 33.79 8.74 2.35
C ASP A 352 33.40 9.85 1.37
N GLY A 353 32.12 10.25 1.36
CA GLY A 353 31.57 11.22 0.41
C GLY A 353 30.50 10.60 -0.50
N GLY A 354 29.62 11.47 -1.01
CA GLY A 354 28.40 11.09 -1.74
C GLY A 354 27.12 11.43 -0.97
N ARG A 355 27.20 11.51 0.37
CA ARG A 355 26.11 11.96 1.25
C ARG A 355 26.60 12.95 2.32
N PRO A 356 25.74 13.83 2.85
CA PRO A 356 26.14 14.82 3.85
C PRO A 356 26.41 14.16 5.21
N GLY A 357 27.65 14.18 5.68
CA GLY A 357 28.01 13.62 6.98
C GLY A 357 29.48 13.83 7.35
N GLY A 358 30.37 13.28 6.53
CA GLY A 358 31.82 13.29 6.74
C GLY A 358 32.43 14.69 6.87
N ALA A 359 31.87 15.69 6.18
CA ALA A 359 32.31 17.10 6.27
C ALA A 359 32.33 17.64 7.72
N ARG A 360 31.42 17.18 8.58
CA ARG A 360 31.35 17.62 9.99
C ARG A 360 32.55 17.15 10.83
N ILE A 361 33.20 16.07 10.42
CA ILE A 361 34.41 15.55 11.10
C ILE A 361 35.56 16.55 10.92
N TYR A 362 35.74 17.12 9.71
CA TYR A 362 36.72 18.18 9.46
C TYR A 362 36.45 19.41 10.33
N GLY A 363 35.18 19.78 10.51
CA GLY A 363 34.77 20.87 11.41
C GLY A 363 35.33 20.74 12.83
N ILE A 364 35.38 19.51 13.37
CA ILE A 364 35.92 19.26 14.71
C ILE A 364 37.44 19.44 14.74
N PHE A 365 38.15 18.90 13.76
CA PHE A 365 39.60 18.88 13.77
C PHE A 365 40.24 20.18 13.31
N ASP A 366 39.68 20.85 12.29
CA ASP A 366 40.29 22.05 11.70
C ASP A 366 39.88 23.33 12.44
N TYR A 367 38.75 23.30 13.16
CA TYR A 367 38.23 24.47 13.87
C TYR A 367 38.13 24.22 15.38
N ASN A 368 37.32 23.25 15.82
CA ASN A 368 36.98 23.14 17.25
C ASN A 368 38.20 22.80 18.12
N LEU A 369 39.02 21.82 17.73
CA LEU A 369 40.19 21.41 18.50
C LEU A 369 41.25 22.53 18.59
N PRO A 370 41.69 23.17 17.49
CA PRO A 370 42.60 24.31 17.55
C PRO A 370 42.06 25.48 18.38
N THR A 371 40.76 25.80 18.25
CA THR A 371 40.13 26.87 19.04
C THR A 371 40.06 26.51 20.52
N ALA A 372 39.77 25.25 20.88
CA ALA A 372 39.74 24.80 22.26
C ALA A 372 41.12 24.88 22.92
N ILE A 373 42.18 24.49 22.19
CA ILE A 373 43.56 24.59 22.66
C ILE A 373 43.98 26.05 22.86
N LYS A 374 43.62 26.97 21.94
CA LYS A 374 43.91 28.40 22.07
C LYS A 374 43.23 29.07 23.27
N LYS A 375 42.09 28.52 23.73
CA LYS A 375 41.32 29.04 24.87
C LYS A 375 41.78 28.51 26.23
N LEU A 376 42.81 27.66 26.26
CA LEU A 376 43.33 27.12 27.51
C LEU A 376 43.96 28.24 28.37
N PRO A 377 43.84 28.18 29.71
CA PRO A 377 44.21 29.28 30.60
C PRO A 377 45.73 29.35 30.88
N PHE A 378 46.56 29.27 29.85
CA PHE A 378 48.02 29.29 29.98
C PHE A 378 48.54 30.61 30.57
N ASP A 379 47.92 31.74 30.24
CA ASP A 379 48.31 33.05 30.79
C ASP A 379 48.18 33.11 32.32
N ARG A 380 47.17 32.42 32.87
CA ARG A 380 46.98 32.32 34.32
C ARG A 380 48.00 31.36 34.94
N HIS A 381 48.21 30.20 34.30
CA HIS A 381 49.11 29.16 34.79
C HIS A 381 50.59 29.60 34.77
N LEU A 382 50.99 30.34 33.73
CA LEU A 382 52.35 30.86 33.52
C LEU A 382 52.51 32.32 34.00
N SER A 383 51.57 32.82 34.81
CA SER A 383 51.70 34.12 35.46
C SER A 383 52.93 34.18 36.37
N LEU A 384 53.52 35.36 36.52
CA LEU A 384 54.75 35.55 37.30
C LEU A 384 54.62 35.02 38.74
N GLN A 385 53.47 35.26 39.39
CA GLN A 385 53.19 34.78 40.74
C GLN A 385 53.10 33.25 40.81
N SER A 386 52.46 32.62 39.82
CA SER A 386 52.32 31.16 39.74
C SER A 386 53.68 30.49 39.49
N VAL A 387 54.45 31.02 38.54
CA VAL A 387 55.79 30.50 38.20
C VAL A 387 56.74 30.62 39.39
N LYS A 388 56.76 31.78 40.07
CA LYS A 388 57.57 31.99 41.27
C LYS A 388 57.23 30.96 42.35
N ARG A 389 55.94 30.78 42.64
CA ARG A 389 55.46 29.78 43.61
C ARG A 389 55.89 28.37 43.22
N ILE A 390 55.58 27.92 42.00
CA ILE A 390 55.81 26.53 41.57
C ILE A 390 57.32 26.21 41.50
N VAL A 391 58.13 27.13 41.01
CA VAL A 391 59.59 26.95 40.93
C VAL A 391 60.19 26.93 42.34
N SER A 392 59.85 27.90 43.21
CA SER A 392 60.36 27.92 44.58
C SER A 392 59.91 26.71 45.42
N GLU A 393 58.68 26.24 45.26
CA GLU A 393 58.18 25.01 45.91
C GLU A 393 58.87 23.74 45.38
N SER A 394 59.35 23.75 44.13
CA SER A 394 60.05 22.62 43.54
C SER A 394 61.53 22.60 43.95
N ASP A 395 62.13 23.78 44.14
CA ASP A 395 63.52 23.93 44.54
C ASP A 395 63.72 23.72 46.06
N GLY A 396 62.70 23.98 46.88
CA GLY A 396 62.79 23.74 48.33
C GLY A 396 63.74 24.71 49.04
N TYR A 397 64.39 24.25 50.13
CA TYR A 397 65.20 25.12 51.00
C TYR A 397 66.66 25.31 50.55
N GLN A 398 67.12 24.57 49.53
CA GLN A 398 68.50 24.63 49.04
C GLN A 398 68.59 25.44 47.74
N PRO A 399 69.47 26.45 47.66
CA PRO A 399 69.73 27.17 46.41
C PRO A 399 70.53 26.30 45.43
N HIS A 400 70.14 26.31 44.15
CA HIS A 400 70.78 25.51 43.09
C HIS A 400 71.84 26.34 42.36
N LEU A 401 73.00 25.73 42.07
CA LEU A 401 74.08 26.32 41.27
C LEU A 401 73.80 26.29 39.75
N ILE A 402 72.84 25.46 39.31
CA ILE A 402 72.46 25.20 37.92
C ILE A 402 70.92 25.32 37.82
N ALA A 403 70.40 25.76 36.66
CA ALA A 403 68.99 26.10 36.40
C ALA A 403 67.93 25.16 37.04
N PRO A 404 66.74 25.67 37.45
CA PRO A 404 65.76 24.93 38.25
C PRO A 404 64.96 23.90 37.42
N GLU A 405 65.59 22.77 37.10
CA GLU A 405 65.05 21.71 36.24
C GLU A 405 63.71 21.15 36.75
N LEU A 406 63.58 20.96 38.07
CA LEU A 406 62.37 20.39 38.67
C LEU A 406 61.18 21.36 38.54
N GLY A 407 61.42 22.67 38.67
CA GLY A 407 60.43 23.71 38.43
C GLY A 407 59.94 23.73 36.98
N TYR A 408 60.85 23.61 36.01
CA TYR A 408 60.49 23.48 34.59
C TYR A 408 59.60 22.25 34.35
N ARG A 409 59.97 21.08 34.88
CA ARG A 409 59.17 19.85 34.73
C ARG A 409 57.76 20.02 35.28
N ARG A 410 57.60 20.51 36.52
CA ARG A 410 56.28 20.71 37.12
C ARG A 410 55.41 21.72 36.37
N LEU A 411 56.01 22.81 35.88
CA LEU A 411 55.29 23.80 35.08
C LEU A 411 54.80 23.23 33.75
N ILE A 412 55.63 22.41 33.10
CA ILE A 412 55.28 21.76 31.84
C ILE A 412 54.20 20.70 32.08
N GLU A 413 54.38 19.78 33.04
CA GLU A 413 53.38 18.76 33.39
C GLU A 413 52.02 19.38 33.75
N GLY A 414 52.02 20.42 34.60
CA GLY A 414 50.80 21.14 34.96
C GLY A 414 50.11 21.79 33.76
N SER A 415 50.88 22.31 32.80
CA SER A 415 50.33 22.89 31.57
C SER A 415 49.81 21.82 30.62
N LEU A 416 50.52 20.69 30.47
CA LEU A 416 50.13 19.61 29.56
C LEU A 416 48.85 18.89 29.98
N ASN A 417 48.57 18.81 31.29
CA ASN A 417 47.30 18.26 31.80
C ASN A 417 46.05 19.01 31.28
N HIS A 418 46.16 20.29 30.94
CA HIS A 418 45.05 21.06 30.37
C HIS A 418 44.65 20.62 28.96
N PHE A 419 45.53 19.91 28.22
CA PHE A 419 45.22 19.40 26.88
C PHE A 419 44.32 18.16 26.89
N ARG A 420 44.22 17.45 28.03
CA ARG A 420 43.34 16.27 28.16
C ARG A 420 41.89 16.62 27.83
N GLY A 421 41.37 17.72 28.38
CA GLY A 421 39.98 18.15 28.16
C GLY A 421 39.61 18.36 26.68
N PRO A 422 40.34 19.20 25.92
CA PRO A 422 40.12 19.35 24.47
C PRO A 422 40.25 18.06 23.67
N ALA A 423 41.17 17.18 24.07
CA ALA A 423 41.39 15.90 23.42
C ALA A 423 40.21 14.93 23.64
N GLU A 424 39.72 14.81 24.87
CA GLU A 424 38.52 14.05 25.23
C GLU A 424 37.27 14.61 24.52
N ALA A 425 37.11 15.93 24.47
CA ALA A 425 36.01 16.58 23.79
C ALA A 425 35.97 16.24 22.29
N SER A 426 37.14 16.17 21.65
CA SER A 426 37.26 15.79 20.23
C SER A 426 36.84 14.34 19.99
N VAL A 427 37.26 13.42 20.85
CA VAL A 427 36.84 12.00 20.83
C VAL A 427 35.31 11.88 20.96
N ASN A 428 34.72 12.59 21.92
CA ASN A 428 33.27 12.53 22.18
C ASN A 428 32.44 13.16 21.05
N ALA A 429 32.92 14.26 20.47
CA ALA A 429 32.23 14.93 19.36
C ALA A 429 32.18 14.03 18.11
N ILE A 430 33.26 13.31 17.82
CA ILE A 430 33.30 12.35 16.70
C ILE A 430 32.36 11.16 16.95
N HIS A 431 32.36 10.61 18.16
CA HIS A 431 31.44 9.54 18.55
C HIS A 431 29.97 9.94 18.33
N PHE A 432 29.61 11.17 18.72
CA PHE A 432 28.27 11.70 18.52
C PHE A 432 27.90 11.76 17.03
N ILE A 433 28.79 12.28 16.17
CA ILE A 433 28.56 12.32 14.72
C ILE A 433 28.36 10.90 14.17
N LEU A 434 29.20 9.94 14.55
CA LEU A 434 29.08 8.56 14.07
C LEU A 434 27.73 7.93 14.45
N LYS A 435 27.24 8.16 15.68
CA LYS A 435 25.90 7.71 16.11
C LYS A 435 24.78 8.34 15.29
N GLU A 436 24.88 9.63 14.95
CA GLU A 436 23.91 10.29 14.08
C GLU A 436 23.93 9.71 12.65
N LEU A 437 25.12 9.41 12.11
CA LEU A 437 25.25 8.81 10.78
C LEU A 437 24.66 7.40 10.72
N VAL A 438 24.79 6.60 11.78
CA VAL A 438 24.12 5.29 11.88
C VAL A 438 22.60 5.45 11.76
N ARG A 439 22.00 6.40 12.51
CA ARG A 439 20.55 6.65 12.45
C ARG A 439 20.10 7.09 11.06
N LYS A 440 20.85 7.99 10.42
CA LYS A 440 20.55 8.46 9.05
C LYS A 440 20.64 7.33 8.03
N ALA A 441 21.72 6.54 8.08
CA ALA A 441 21.91 5.42 7.16
C ALA A 441 20.79 4.38 7.26
N ILE A 442 20.27 4.11 8.46
CA ILE A 442 19.12 3.21 8.64
C ILE A 442 17.85 3.80 8.04
N ALA A 443 17.57 5.08 8.30
CA ALA A 443 16.38 5.75 7.76
C ALA A 443 16.37 5.80 6.22
N GLU A 444 17.54 5.92 5.60
CA GLU A 444 17.73 5.97 4.15
C GLU A 444 17.79 4.58 3.49
N THR A 445 17.84 3.50 4.29
CA THR A 445 17.79 2.13 3.77
C THR A 445 16.34 1.68 3.62
N GLU A 446 15.78 1.83 2.41
CA GLU A 446 14.37 1.50 2.11
C GLU A 446 13.99 0.06 2.51
N GLU A 447 14.87 -0.91 2.25
CA GLU A 447 14.64 -2.33 2.57
C GLU A 447 14.44 -2.57 4.07
N LEU A 448 15.13 -1.81 4.93
CA LEU A 448 15.03 -1.94 6.38
C LEU A 448 13.72 -1.38 6.91
N LYS A 449 13.05 -0.45 6.22
CA LYS A 449 11.79 0.18 6.70
C LYS A 449 10.70 -0.85 7.00
N ARG A 450 10.71 -1.98 6.29
CA ARG A 450 9.77 -3.10 6.48
C ARG A 450 9.93 -3.85 7.80
N PHE A 451 11.12 -3.79 8.41
CA PHE A 451 11.52 -4.67 9.52
C PHE A 451 11.96 -3.85 10.75
N PRO A 452 11.01 -3.37 11.59
CA PRO A 452 11.32 -2.57 12.77
C PRO A 452 12.23 -3.30 13.77
N SER A 453 12.01 -4.60 13.99
CA SER A 453 12.82 -5.41 14.91
C SER A 453 14.28 -5.44 14.47
N LEU A 454 14.54 -5.70 13.19
CA LEU A 454 15.90 -5.66 12.62
C LEU A 454 16.54 -4.28 12.75
N GLN A 455 15.79 -3.19 12.52
CA GLN A 455 16.34 -1.84 12.69
C GLN A 455 16.81 -1.58 14.12
N ILE A 456 16.02 -1.95 15.12
CA ILE A 456 16.35 -1.74 16.54
C ILE A 456 17.63 -2.50 16.90
N GLU A 457 17.72 -3.77 16.52
CA GLU A 457 18.90 -4.60 16.77
C GLU A 457 20.14 -4.10 16.03
N LEU A 458 19.99 -3.65 14.78
CA LEU A 458 21.08 -3.08 14.00
C LEU A 458 21.62 -1.78 14.63
N VAL A 459 20.72 -0.90 15.08
CA VAL A 459 21.09 0.33 15.83
C VAL A 459 21.83 -0.03 17.10
N ALA A 460 21.33 -1.00 17.87
CA ALA A 460 21.92 -1.42 19.14
C ALA A 460 23.33 -1.97 18.92
N ALA A 461 23.49 -2.87 17.95
CA ALA A 461 24.78 -3.47 17.62
C ALA A 461 25.79 -2.43 17.12
N ALA A 462 25.39 -1.54 16.20
CA ALA A 462 26.25 -0.48 15.70
C ALA A 462 26.69 0.48 16.83
N ASN A 463 25.77 0.88 17.70
CA ASN A 463 26.08 1.75 18.84
C ASN A 463 27.02 1.09 19.85
N SER A 464 26.88 -0.22 20.09
CA SER A 464 27.78 -0.98 20.96
C SER A 464 29.21 -1.00 20.39
N SER A 465 29.36 -1.24 19.09
CA SER A 465 30.65 -1.18 18.40
C SER A 465 31.29 0.21 18.48
N LEU A 466 30.50 1.26 18.21
CA LEU A 466 30.98 2.64 18.31
C LEU A 466 31.46 3.00 19.72
N GLU A 467 30.80 2.50 20.77
CA GLU A 467 31.22 2.75 22.15
C GLU A 467 32.60 2.14 22.44
N LYS A 468 32.85 0.90 22.00
CA LYS A 468 34.17 0.26 22.10
C LYS A 468 35.26 1.04 21.35
N PHE A 469 34.94 1.53 20.15
CA PHE A 469 35.88 2.34 19.37
C PHE A 469 36.18 3.68 20.05
N ARG A 470 35.18 4.30 20.70
CA ARG A 470 35.38 5.52 21.50
C ARG A 470 36.33 5.26 22.66
N GLU A 471 36.14 4.18 23.41
CA GLU A 471 37.00 3.84 24.56
C GLU A 471 38.47 3.64 24.15
N GLU A 472 38.71 2.89 23.08
CA GLU A 472 40.08 2.67 22.58
C GLU A 472 40.72 3.96 22.03
N SER A 473 39.93 4.79 21.37
CA SER A 473 40.37 6.12 20.93
C SER A 473 40.66 7.05 22.11
N MET A 474 39.87 6.98 23.18
CA MET A 474 40.08 7.79 24.38
C MET A 474 41.41 7.44 25.04
N LYS A 475 41.66 6.14 25.25
CA LYS A 475 42.94 5.64 25.79
C LYS A 475 44.11 6.08 24.92
N SER A 476 43.98 5.98 23.60
CA SER A 476 45.05 6.33 22.65
C SER A 476 45.37 7.82 22.67
N VAL A 477 44.35 8.68 22.66
CA VAL A 477 44.51 10.13 22.66
C VAL A 477 45.08 10.64 23.99
N LEU A 478 44.61 10.12 25.12
CA LEU A 478 45.17 10.48 26.43
C LEU A 478 46.63 10.03 26.57
N ARG A 479 46.97 8.83 26.07
CA ARG A 479 48.37 8.36 26.03
C ARG A 479 49.26 9.29 25.20
N LEU A 480 48.78 9.84 24.08
CA LEU A 480 49.55 10.81 23.31
C LEU A 480 49.88 12.06 24.13
N VAL A 481 48.91 12.58 24.89
CA VAL A 481 49.16 13.73 25.79
C VAL A 481 50.16 13.35 26.89
N ASP A 482 50.02 12.17 27.48
CA ASP A 482 50.90 11.69 28.55
C ASP A 482 52.33 11.44 28.08
N MET A 483 52.50 11.03 26.82
CA MET A 483 53.82 10.85 26.20
C MET A 483 54.58 12.18 26.12
N GLU A 484 53.90 13.28 25.78
CA GLU A 484 54.50 14.63 25.71
C GLU A 484 54.97 15.13 27.08
N SER A 485 54.34 14.69 28.18
CA SER A 485 54.76 15.01 29.55
C SER A 485 55.85 14.06 30.08
N SER A 486 55.92 12.84 29.57
CA SER A 486 56.82 11.80 30.12
C SER A 486 58.29 12.00 29.72
N TYR A 487 58.55 12.63 28.57
CA TYR A 487 59.92 12.84 28.09
C TYR A 487 60.09 14.23 27.46
N LEU A 488 60.88 15.07 28.12
CA LEU A 488 61.32 16.34 27.58
C LEU A 488 62.59 16.14 26.75
N THR A 489 62.59 16.62 25.51
CA THR A 489 63.68 16.38 24.58
C THR A 489 64.97 17.09 25.00
N VAL A 490 66.13 16.47 24.72
CA VAL A 490 67.44 17.07 25.00
C VAL A 490 67.63 18.41 24.28
N ASP A 491 67.05 18.54 23.09
CA ASP A 491 67.10 19.79 22.32
C ASP A 491 66.34 20.93 22.97
N PHE A 492 65.26 20.64 23.72
CA PHE A 492 64.60 21.66 24.54
C PHE A 492 65.58 22.22 25.58
N PHE A 493 66.27 21.38 26.34
CA PHE A 493 67.23 21.82 27.35
C PHE A 493 68.47 22.51 26.76
N ARG A 494 68.97 22.06 25.60
CA ARG A 494 70.09 22.73 24.92
C ARG A 494 69.75 24.16 24.51
N LYS A 495 68.53 24.39 24.00
CA LYS A 495 68.07 25.74 23.63
C LYS A 495 67.99 26.68 24.84
N LEU A 496 67.58 26.18 26.02
CA LEU A 496 67.58 26.96 27.27
C LEU A 496 68.99 27.45 27.67
N HIS A 497 70.01 26.62 27.45
CA HIS A 497 71.40 26.96 27.77
C HIS A 497 72.01 27.99 26.80
N VAL A 498 71.78 27.84 25.49
CA VAL A 498 72.32 28.77 24.47
C VAL A 498 71.74 30.18 24.62
N GLU A 499 70.44 30.31 24.90
CA GLU A 499 69.79 31.60 25.18
C GLU A 499 70.25 32.24 26.50
N SER A 500 70.88 31.48 27.39
CA SER A 500 71.46 32.02 28.63
C SER A 500 72.89 32.52 28.43
N GLN A 501 73.65 31.93 27.51
CA GLN A 501 75.02 32.37 27.17
C GLN A 501 75.06 33.59 26.24
N ASN A 502 74.12 33.73 25.31
CA ASN A 502 74.08 34.88 24.38
C ASN A 502 73.84 36.23 25.09
N MET A 503 73.33 36.23 26.32
CA MET A 503 73.02 37.45 27.08
C MET A 503 74.17 37.89 28.00
N SER A 504 75.05 36.97 28.41
CA SER A 504 76.28 37.31 29.16
C SER A 504 77.33 38.03 28.30
N LEU A 505 77.18 38.02 26.97
CA LEU A 505 78.10 38.66 26.02
C LEU A 505 77.70 40.12 25.69
N SER A 506 76.50 40.58 26.06
CA SER A 506 75.97 41.89 25.64
C SER A 506 75.98 42.99 26.71
N SER A 507 76.38 42.72 27.96
CA SER A 507 76.50 43.76 29.01
C SER A 507 77.43 43.34 30.18
N PRO A 508 78.58 44.01 30.42
CA PRO A 508 79.55 43.56 31.43
C PRO A 508 79.26 43.96 32.88
N THR A 509 78.17 44.66 33.19
CA THR A 509 78.01 45.35 34.49
C THR A 509 76.67 45.14 35.23
N ALA A 510 75.84 44.19 34.83
CA ALA A 510 74.68 43.82 35.66
C ALA A 510 75.08 42.72 36.64
N THR A 511 75.07 43.02 37.96
CA THR A 511 74.97 41.99 39.00
C THR A 511 73.87 41.04 38.61
N ILE A 512 74.21 39.77 38.37
CA ILE A 512 73.27 38.75 37.93
C ILE A 512 72.23 38.63 39.04
N ASP A 513 71.06 39.21 38.84
CA ASP A 513 69.92 39.10 39.74
C ASP A 513 69.36 37.68 39.57
N GLN A 514 70.11 36.69 40.07
CA GLN A 514 69.87 35.25 39.89
C GLN A 514 68.51 34.80 40.47
N TYR A 515 67.83 35.67 41.21
CA TYR A 515 66.53 35.44 41.83
C TYR A 515 65.52 36.59 41.61
N GLY A 516 65.82 37.53 40.71
CA GLY A 516 64.92 38.64 40.38
C GLY A 516 63.72 38.20 39.54
N ASP A 517 62.67 39.03 39.49
CA ASP A 517 61.45 38.75 38.71
C ASP A 517 61.73 38.51 37.19
N GLY A 518 62.87 38.98 36.68
CA GLY A 518 63.33 38.70 35.32
C GLY A 518 63.66 37.22 35.05
N HIS A 519 64.19 36.49 36.04
CA HIS A 519 64.49 35.06 35.92
C HIS A 519 63.21 34.22 35.75
N PHE A 520 62.21 34.44 36.61
CA PHE A 520 60.92 33.75 36.53
C PHE A 520 60.16 34.10 35.24
N ARG A 521 60.28 35.33 34.72
CA ARG A 521 59.69 35.70 33.43
C ARG A 521 60.33 34.95 32.26
N LYS A 522 61.64 34.69 32.30
CA LYS A 522 62.35 33.86 31.30
C LYS A 522 61.90 32.40 31.36
N ILE A 523 61.77 31.83 32.57
CA ILE A 523 61.21 30.48 32.76
C ILE A 523 59.82 30.38 32.14
N ALA A 524 58.93 31.35 32.42
CA ALA A 524 57.58 31.39 31.85
C ALA A 524 57.59 31.42 30.32
N SER A 525 58.43 32.27 29.71
CA SER A 525 58.58 32.37 28.25
C SER A 525 59.04 31.06 27.61
N ASN A 526 60.01 30.39 28.23
CA ASN A 526 60.58 29.16 27.71
C ASN A 526 59.60 27.99 27.80
N VAL A 527 58.87 27.90 28.92
CA VAL A 527 57.78 26.93 29.10
C VAL A 527 56.66 27.21 28.09
N ALA A 528 56.28 28.47 27.87
CA ALA A 528 55.28 28.85 26.87
C ALA A 528 55.67 28.42 25.44
N ALA A 529 56.95 28.60 25.07
CA ALA A 529 57.46 28.17 23.77
C ALA A 529 57.38 26.64 23.60
N TYR A 530 57.70 25.86 24.64
CA TYR A 530 57.54 24.40 24.63
C TYR A 530 56.08 23.98 24.49
N ILE A 531 55.18 24.58 25.29
CA ILE A 531 53.75 24.29 25.24
C ILE A 531 53.18 24.59 23.85
N LYS A 532 53.62 25.67 23.20
CA LYS A 532 53.21 26.00 21.83
C LYS A 532 53.63 24.92 20.84
N MET A 533 54.86 24.42 20.92
CA MET A 533 55.36 23.33 20.07
C MET A 533 54.56 22.04 20.29
N VAL A 534 54.27 21.69 21.56
CA VAL A 534 53.45 20.53 21.88
C VAL A 534 52.02 20.70 21.38
N ALA A 535 51.44 21.89 21.51
CA ALA A 535 50.12 22.22 20.98
C ALA A 535 50.04 22.01 19.46
N GLU A 536 51.03 22.50 18.71
CA GLU A 536 51.14 22.31 17.26
C GLU A 536 51.27 20.81 16.89
N THR A 537 51.97 20.03 17.71
CA THR A 537 52.10 18.59 17.53
C THR A 537 50.77 17.86 17.80
N LEU A 538 50.14 18.14 18.93
CA LEU A 538 48.88 17.51 19.35
C LEU A 538 47.70 17.83 18.42
N VAL A 539 47.64 19.05 17.87
CA VAL A 539 46.64 19.41 16.85
C VAL A 539 46.73 18.50 15.62
N ASN A 540 47.92 17.97 15.31
CA ASN A 540 48.12 17.08 14.17
C ASN A 540 48.01 15.58 14.52
N THR A 541 48.41 15.17 15.71
CA THR A 541 48.44 13.76 16.11
C THR A 541 47.11 13.27 16.67
N ILE A 542 46.36 14.10 17.41
CA ILE A 542 45.06 13.75 17.98
C ILE A 542 44.07 13.36 16.86
N PRO A 543 43.85 14.16 15.79
CA PRO A 543 42.95 13.77 14.71
C PRO A 543 43.32 12.44 14.07
N LYS A 544 44.61 12.17 13.86
CA LYS A 544 45.09 10.90 13.28
C LYS A 544 44.74 9.71 14.17
N ALA A 545 44.93 9.84 15.48
CA ALA A 545 44.57 8.79 16.43
C ALA A 545 43.05 8.55 16.47
N VAL A 546 42.25 9.61 16.49
CA VAL A 546 40.78 9.52 16.49
C VAL A 546 40.26 8.89 15.20
N ILE A 547 40.75 9.33 14.04
CA ILE A 547 40.39 8.73 12.74
C ILE A 547 40.78 7.24 12.71
N HIS A 548 41.98 6.88 13.16
CA HIS A 548 42.45 5.50 13.12
C HIS A 548 41.63 4.57 14.03
N CYS A 549 41.31 5.03 15.25
CA CYS A 549 40.65 4.21 16.27
C CYS A 549 39.13 4.22 16.16
N GLN A 550 38.52 5.33 15.74
CA GLN A 550 37.05 5.45 15.60
C GLN A 550 36.60 5.36 14.16
N VAL A 551 36.91 6.36 13.33
CA VAL A 551 36.27 6.51 12.01
C VAL A 551 36.62 5.35 11.08
N ARG A 552 37.90 4.96 11.03
CA ARG A 552 38.36 3.82 10.23
C ARG A 552 37.80 2.49 10.74
N GLN A 553 37.73 2.28 12.05
CA GLN A 553 37.17 1.06 12.62
C GLN A 553 35.65 0.97 12.40
N ALA A 554 34.94 2.09 12.58
CA ALA A 554 33.52 2.19 12.24
C ALA A 554 33.26 1.91 10.76
N LYS A 555 34.15 2.33 9.85
CA LYS A 555 34.03 2.00 8.42
C LYS A 555 34.20 0.50 8.12
N LEU A 556 35.10 -0.17 8.83
CA LEU A 556 35.53 -1.54 8.51
C LEU A 556 34.79 -2.63 9.27
N SER A 557 34.33 -2.34 10.49
CA SER A 557 33.97 -3.36 11.47
C SER A 557 32.71 -3.05 12.29
N LEU A 558 31.87 -2.12 11.83
CA LEU A 558 30.67 -1.68 12.55
C LEU A 558 29.77 -2.85 12.97
N LEU A 559 29.54 -3.78 12.04
CA LEU A 559 28.63 -4.92 12.22
C LEU A 559 29.33 -6.26 12.42
N ASN A 560 30.67 -6.32 12.59
CA ASN A 560 31.37 -7.61 12.72
C ASN A 560 30.85 -8.45 13.90
N TYR A 561 30.55 -7.80 15.03
CA TYR A 561 29.96 -8.47 16.19
C TYR A 561 28.54 -8.97 15.88
N PHE A 562 27.74 -8.16 15.20
CA PHE A 562 26.39 -8.50 14.77
C PHE A 562 26.37 -9.71 13.82
N TYR A 563 27.28 -9.74 12.84
CA TYR A 563 27.43 -10.89 11.94
C TYR A 563 27.80 -12.17 12.69
N THR A 564 28.65 -12.06 13.72
CA THR A 564 29.01 -13.21 14.55
C THR A 564 27.82 -13.70 15.37
N GLN A 565 27.01 -12.79 15.92
CA GLN A 565 25.80 -13.14 16.67
C GLN A 565 24.74 -13.79 15.77
N ILE A 566 24.44 -13.19 14.63
CA ILE A 566 23.44 -13.71 13.68
C ILE A 566 23.83 -15.09 13.15
N SER A 567 25.12 -15.33 12.90
CA SER A 567 25.62 -16.64 12.45
C SER A 567 25.35 -17.75 13.47
N GLN A 568 25.26 -17.40 14.76
CA GLN A 568 24.98 -18.35 15.85
C GLN A 568 23.47 -18.45 16.16
N SER A 569 22.65 -17.57 15.61
CA SER A 569 21.20 -17.53 15.85
C SER A 569 20.46 -18.65 15.13
N GLN A 570 19.47 -19.24 15.80
CA GLN A 570 18.61 -20.28 15.21
C GLN A 570 17.48 -19.66 14.36
N GLY A 571 16.86 -20.45 13.47
CA GLY A 571 15.79 -19.98 12.57
C GLY A 571 14.62 -19.25 13.25
N LYS A 572 14.26 -19.61 14.50
CA LYS A 572 13.22 -18.90 15.25
C LYS A 572 13.62 -17.46 15.62
N GLN A 573 14.88 -17.22 15.95
CA GLN A 573 15.39 -15.89 16.26
C GLN A 573 15.57 -15.05 14.99
N LEU A 574 15.96 -15.68 13.88
CA LEU A 574 16.03 -15.00 12.57
C LEU A 574 14.64 -14.56 12.09
N GLY A 575 13.61 -15.37 12.32
CA GLY A 575 12.22 -15.01 12.04
C GLY A 575 11.76 -13.77 12.80
N GLN A 576 12.06 -13.66 14.10
CA GLN A 576 11.69 -12.49 14.93
C GLN A 576 12.34 -11.18 14.47
N LEU A 577 13.55 -11.25 13.89
CA LEU A 577 14.20 -10.08 13.30
C LEU A 577 13.46 -9.60 12.04
N LEU A 578 12.81 -10.52 11.33
CA LEU A 578 12.08 -10.26 10.09
C LEU A 578 10.57 -10.06 10.32
N ASP A 579 10.15 -9.72 11.54
CA ASP A 579 8.74 -9.40 11.80
C ASP A 579 8.31 -8.16 11.00
N GLU A 580 7.35 -8.38 10.09
CA GLU A 580 6.71 -7.33 9.30
C GLU A 580 5.49 -6.77 10.02
N ASN A 581 5.15 -5.52 9.69
CA ASN A 581 3.87 -4.96 10.12
C ASN A 581 2.72 -5.84 9.59
N PRO A 582 1.81 -6.36 10.46
CA PRO A 582 0.69 -7.19 10.05
C PRO A 582 -0.17 -6.56 8.95
N ALA A 583 -0.34 -5.23 8.97
CA ALA A 583 -1.10 -4.51 7.94
C ALA A 583 -0.41 -4.54 6.56
N LEU A 584 0.93 -4.50 6.51
CA LEU A 584 1.69 -4.62 5.26
C LEU A 584 1.63 -6.06 4.72
N MET A 585 1.70 -7.05 5.62
CA MET A 585 1.56 -8.46 5.26
C MET A 585 0.17 -8.74 4.68
N GLU A 586 -0.88 -8.25 5.34
CA GLU A 586 -2.25 -8.39 4.86
C GLU A 586 -2.44 -7.70 3.51
N ARG A 587 -1.97 -6.45 3.36
CA ARG A 587 -2.04 -5.72 2.08
C ARG A 587 -1.30 -6.45 0.96
N ARG A 588 -0.12 -7.02 1.23
CA ARG A 588 0.63 -7.81 0.24
C ARG A 588 -0.13 -9.07 -0.15
N MET A 589 -0.73 -9.77 0.82
CA MET A 589 -1.49 -10.98 0.56
C MET A 589 -2.75 -10.67 -0.29
N GLN A 590 -3.44 -9.56 0.00
CA GLN A 590 -4.56 -9.08 -0.79
C GLN A 590 -4.14 -8.69 -2.21
N CYS A 591 -3.03 -7.96 -2.38
CA CYS A 591 -2.49 -7.60 -3.69
C CYS A 591 -2.10 -8.84 -4.50
N ALA A 592 -1.42 -9.81 -3.89
CA ALA A 592 -1.02 -11.06 -4.54
C ALA A 592 -2.23 -11.87 -5.01
N LYS A 593 -3.27 -11.99 -4.14
CA LYS A 593 -4.52 -12.67 -4.50
C LYS A 593 -5.25 -11.99 -5.64
N ARG A 594 -5.31 -10.64 -5.65
CA ARG A 594 -5.87 -9.86 -6.76
C ARG A 594 -5.08 -10.09 -8.05
N LEU A 595 -3.76 -10.02 -7.99
CA LEU A 595 -2.88 -10.21 -9.14
C LEU A 595 -3.05 -11.59 -9.79
N GLU A 596 -3.13 -12.65 -8.98
CA GLU A 596 -3.36 -14.01 -9.47
C GLU A 596 -4.69 -14.12 -10.24
N LEU A 597 -5.73 -13.46 -9.74
CA LEU A 597 -7.04 -13.47 -10.38
C LEU A 597 -7.07 -12.69 -11.69
N TYR A 598 -6.43 -11.51 -11.74
CA TYR A 598 -6.29 -10.77 -13.00
C TYR A 598 -5.49 -11.55 -14.04
N LYS A 599 -4.40 -12.22 -13.63
CA LYS A 599 -3.62 -13.09 -14.52
C LYS A 599 -4.46 -14.26 -15.04
N LYS A 600 -5.18 -14.95 -14.16
CA LYS A 600 -6.09 -16.03 -14.55
C LYS A 600 -7.20 -15.53 -15.50
N ALA A 601 -7.81 -14.39 -15.22
CA ALA A 601 -8.83 -13.79 -16.08
C ALA A 601 -8.28 -13.44 -17.47
N ARG A 602 -7.06 -12.88 -17.55
CA ARG A 602 -6.39 -12.62 -18.83
C ARG A 602 -6.19 -13.92 -19.61
N ASP A 603 -5.61 -14.93 -18.98
CA ASP A 603 -5.29 -16.21 -19.63
C ASP A 603 -6.57 -16.92 -20.12
N GLU A 604 -7.67 -16.83 -19.36
CA GLU A 604 -8.99 -17.35 -19.77
C GLU A 604 -9.61 -16.56 -20.94
N ILE A 605 -9.45 -15.22 -20.97
CA ILE A 605 -9.91 -14.40 -22.10
C ILE A 605 -9.10 -14.73 -23.36
N ASP A 606 -7.78 -14.81 -23.25
CA ASP A 606 -6.93 -15.17 -24.39
C ASP A 606 -7.29 -16.56 -24.92
N ALA A 607 -7.49 -17.55 -24.05
CA ALA A 607 -7.94 -18.87 -24.47
C ALA A 607 -9.28 -18.82 -25.25
N ALA A 608 -10.25 -18.01 -24.81
CA ALA A 608 -11.55 -17.91 -25.46
C ALA A 608 -11.54 -17.11 -26.77
N VAL A 609 -10.60 -16.17 -26.93
CA VAL A 609 -10.48 -15.32 -28.14
C VAL A 609 -9.70 -16.03 -29.25
N TRP A 610 -8.72 -16.86 -28.88
CA TRP A 610 -7.80 -17.51 -29.82
C TRP A 610 -8.21 -18.93 -30.24
N VAL A 611 -9.25 -19.52 -29.63
CA VAL A 611 -9.91 -20.72 -30.19
C VAL A 611 -10.78 -20.30 -31.38
N ARG A 612 -10.18 -20.32 -32.57
CA ARG A 612 -10.84 -20.21 -33.87
C ARG A 612 -11.05 -21.58 -34.49
#